data_AF-A0A1A0M6S1-F1
#
_entry.id   AF-A0A1A0M6S1-F1
#
_cell.length_a   1.000
_cell.length_b   1.000
_cell.length_c   1.000
_cell.angle_alpha   90.00
_cell.angle_beta   90.00
_cell.angle_gamma   90.00
#
_symmetry.space_group_name_H-M   'P 1'
#
loop_
_entity.id
_entity.type
_entity.pdbx_description
1 polymer ?
#
loop_
_entity_poly.entity_id
_entity_poly.type
_entity_poly.pdbx_seq_one_letter_code
_entity_poly.pdbx_strand_id
1 'polypeptide(L)'
;MFTVDDQATGRHDESLDHERLVLQARDVDFDWAKLPFHYVPNEVMATHFCNVLHLLLPAGEEFIAAIFKEALPLIKDDQLRLDVQGFIAQEAMHSQAHSGVLDHFAARGIDLTPFIDQVTWMFQKLLGDRPRWSRRRRQSWLLERVSMVAALEHYTAILGEWILDTPQLDAAGADPVMLDLLRWHGAEEVEHKAVAFDTMKHLRAGYWRQVRTQLLITPALALLWVRGVRFMYSVDPHLPPGTKARWRDYLSAARRGLLPGPTQFLPVISAYYKPGFHPSQLGGVGRAVDYLARSPAARASH
;
A
#
# COMPACT_ATOMS: atom_id res chain seq x y z
N MET A 1 -9.43 16.62 -28.06
CA MET A 1 -10.68 15.84 -28.16
C MET A 1 -10.30 14.42 -27.79
N PHE A 2 -10.79 13.92 -26.66
CA PHE A 2 -10.40 12.61 -26.14
C PHE A 2 -11.05 11.54 -27.01
N THR A 3 -10.24 10.69 -27.64
CA THR A 3 -10.69 9.35 -28.02
C THR A 3 -10.63 8.51 -26.76
N VAL A 4 -11.79 8.08 -26.27
CA VAL A 4 -11.94 7.05 -25.25
C VAL A 4 -11.96 5.72 -25.99
N ASP A 5 -11.28 4.70 -25.45
CA ASP A 5 -11.35 3.34 -26.01
C ASP A 5 -12.32 2.58 -25.15
N ASP A 6 -13.36 2.04 -25.76
CA ASP A 6 -14.24 1.09 -25.10
C ASP A 6 -13.64 -0.34 -25.18
N GLN A 7 -12.43 -0.51 -25.76
CA GLN A 7 -11.76 -1.81 -25.95
C GLN A 7 -10.34 -1.89 -25.35
N ALA A 8 -9.91 -0.89 -24.57
CA ALA A 8 -8.58 -0.92 -23.95
C ALA A 8 -8.49 -1.87 -22.74
N THR A 9 -9.62 -2.34 -22.24
CA THR A 9 -9.69 -3.54 -21.42
C THR A 9 -9.48 -4.72 -22.38
N GLY A 10 -8.34 -5.39 -22.28
CA GLY A 10 -8.09 -6.60 -23.06
C GLY A 10 -9.26 -7.59 -22.89
N ARG A 11 -9.48 -8.45 -23.90
CA ARG A 11 -10.55 -9.48 -23.95
C ARG A 11 -10.96 -9.89 -22.53
N HIS A 12 -12.09 -9.37 -22.07
CA HIS A 12 -12.67 -9.75 -20.79
C HIS A 12 -12.98 -11.24 -20.89
N ASP A 13 -12.18 -12.05 -20.19
CA ASP A 13 -12.43 -13.47 -20.10
C ASP A 13 -13.68 -13.65 -19.23
N GLU A 14 -14.80 -14.04 -19.84
CA GLU A 14 -16.08 -14.31 -19.16
C GLU A 14 -15.93 -15.38 -18.05
N SER A 15 -14.80 -16.10 -17.99
CA SER A 15 -14.49 -17.03 -16.91
C SER A 15 -14.04 -16.36 -15.60
N LEU A 16 -13.74 -15.06 -15.58
CA LEU A 16 -13.35 -14.29 -14.38
C LEU A 16 -14.54 -13.66 -13.62
N ASP A 17 -15.78 -14.04 -13.94
CA ASP A 17 -17.00 -13.54 -13.25
C ASP A 17 -17.03 -13.79 -11.74
N HIS A 18 -16.13 -14.63 -11.22
CA HIS A 18 -15.97 -14.93 -9.80
C HIS A 18 -15.08 -13.91 -9.05
N GLU A 19 -14.48 -12.92 -9.73
CA GLU A 19 -13.63 -11.88 -9.13
C GLU A 19 -14.33 -10.51 -8.99
N ARG A 20 -15.65 -10.43 -9.23
CA ARG A 20 -16.42 -9.18 -9.12
C ARG A 20 -16.80 -8.90 -7.66
N LEU A 21 -15.82 -8.46 -6.88
CA LEU A 21 -16.03 -7.99 -5.51
C LEU A 21 -16.47 -6.52 -5.54
N VAL A 22 -17.61 -6.22 -4.93
CA VAL A 22 -18.00 -4.83 -4.69
C VAL A 22 -17.14 -4.31 -3.55
N LEU A 23 -16.22 -3.41 -3.87
CA LEU A 23 -15.38 -2.74 -2.87
C LEU A 23 -16.25 -1.85 -1.99
N GLN A 24 -16.21 -2.10 -0.68
CA GLN A 24 -16.87 -1.30 0.33
C GLN A 24 -15.94 -1.09 1.50
N ALA A 25 -15.83 0.16 1.95
CA ALA A 25 -15.16 0.47 3.19
C ALA A 25 -15.85 -0.24 4.34
N ARG A 26 -15.07 -1.00 5.09
CA ARG A 26 -15.51 -1.66 6.32
C ARG A 26 -15.19 -0.74 7.47
N ASP A 27 -16.16 -0.55 8.36
CA ASP A 27 -15.88 0.13 9.61
C ASP A 27 -15.01 -0.80 10.47
N VAL A 28 -13.89 -0.30 10.99
CA VAL A 28 -12.90 -1.09 11.71
C VAL A 28 -12.44 -0.30 12.93
N ASP A 29 -12.27 -1.00 14.05
CA ASP A 29 -11.69 -0.44 15.26
C ASP A 29 -10.60 -1.36 15.80
N PHE A 30 -9.50 -0.77 16.26
CA PHE A 30 -8.33 -1.48 16.75
C PHE A 30 -7.95 -0.94 18.13
N ASP A 31 -8.02 -1.80 19.16
CA ASP A 31 -7.60 -1.42 20.51
C ASP A 31 -6.08 -1.47 20.67
N TRP A 32 -5.46 -0.29 20.60
CA TRP A 32 -4.02 -0.15 20.78
C TRP A 32 -3.56 -0.15 22.24
N ALA A 33 -4.45 -0.12 23.25
CA ALA A 33 -4.09 0.17 24.64
C ALA A 33 -2.95 -0.71 25.18
N LYS A 34 -2.88 -1.97 24.73
CA LYS A 34 -1.88 -2.97 25.13
C LYS A 34 -0.78 -3.23 24.10
N LEU A 35 -0.82 -2.58 22.93
CA LEU A 35 0.17 -2.80 21.87
C LEU A 35 1.57 -2.40 22.36
N PRO A 36 2.53 -3.34 22.46
CA PRO A 36 3.91 -3.02 22.79
C PRO A 36 4.62 -2.33 21.61
N PHE A 37 5.67 -1.56 21.90
CA PHE A 37 6.46 -0.92 20.84
C PHE A 37 7.16 -1.94 19.93
N HIS A 38 7.63 -3.05 20.52
CA HIS A 38 8.09 -4.24 19.79
C HIS A 38 7.00 -5.31 19.82
N TYR A 39 6.07 -5.22 18.87
CA TYR A 39 4.98 -6.18 18.72
C TYR A 39 5.37 -7.49 18.06
N VAL A 40 6.58 -7.63 17.52
CA VAL A 40 7.15 -8.94 17.20
C VAL A 40 8.22 -9.25 18.25
N PRO A 41 7.96 -10.16 19.21
CA PRO A 41 8.86 -10.42 20.33
C PRO A 41 10.27 -10.78 19.87
N ASN A 42 11.28 -10.11 20.43
CA ASN A 42 12.71 -10.29 20.09
C ASN A 42 13.10 -9.99 18.63
N GLU A 43 12.21 -9.39 17.84
CA GLU A 43 12.38 -9.16 16.41
C GLU A 43 12.27 -7.66 16.06
N VAL A 44 13.24 -6.89 16.54
CA VAL A 44 13.32 -5.43 16.35
C VAL A 44 13.30 -5.05 14.86
N MET A 45 14.06 -5.78 14.03
CA MET A 45 14.10 -5.52 12.59
C MET A 45 12.74 -5.77 11.92
N ALA A 46 12.04 -6.84 12.30
CA ALA A 46 10.72 -7.15 11.72
C ALA A 46 9.69 -6.09 12.14
N THR A 47 9.65 -5.77 13.44
CA THR A 47 8.80 -4.71 13.99
C THR A 47 9.05 -3.39 13.26
N HIS A 48 10.30 -2.93 13.17
CA HIS A 48 10.59 -1.62 12.60
C HIS A 48 10.45 -1.57 11.08
N PHE A 49 10.65 -2.69 10.38
CA PHE A 49 10.32 -2.79 8.97
C PHE A 49 8.82 -2.61 8.74
N CYS A 50 7.98 -3.27 9.54
CA CYS A 50 6.53 -3.09 9.47
C CYS A 50 6.12 -1.68 9.93
N ASN A 51 6.79 -1.08 10.91
CA ASN A 51 6.50 0.30 11.33
C ASN A 51 6.70 1.35 10.23
N VAL A 52 7.53 1.06 9.21
CA VAL A 52 7.64 1.93 8.03
C VAL A 52 6.29 2.08 7.33
N LEU A 53 5.45 1.04 7.31
CA LEU A 53 4.11 1.11 6.72
C LEU A 53 3.30 2.21 7.40
N HIS A 54 3.22 2.21 8.74
CA HIS A 54 2.49 3.25 9.47
C HIS A 54 3.05 4.66 9.24
N LEU A 55 4.36 4.80 8.99
CA LEU A 55 4.97 6.11 8.67
C LEU A 55 4.68 6.60 7.25
N LEU A 56 4.45 5.69 6.29
CA LEU A 56 4.31 6.04 4.87
C LEU A 56 2.85 6.12 4.43
N LEU A 57 2.05 5.16 4.88
CA LEU A 57 0.72 4.91 4.36
C LEU A 57 -0.26 6.04 4.62
N PRO A 58 -0.39 6.65 5.82
CA PRO A 58 -1.43 7.65 6.05
C PRO A 58 -1.40 8.83 5.04
N ALA A 59 -0.23 9.42 4.82
CA ALA A 59 -0.05 10.49 3.84
C ALA A 59 -0.08 9.98 2.39
N GLY A 60 0.30 8.72 2.16
CA GLY A 60 0.28 8.07 0.84
C GLY A 60 -1.15 7.78 0.36
N GLU A 61 -1.97 7.19 1.21
CA GLU A 61 -3.36 6.81 0.96
C GLU A 61 -4.26 8.05 0.85
N GLU A 62 -4.02 9.09 1.66
CA GLU A 62 -4.65 10.40 1.46
C GLU A 62 -4.34 10.98 0.06
N PHE A 63 -3.08 10.85 -0.38
CA PHE A 63 -2.67 11.28 -1.72
C PHE A 63 -3.35 10.43 -2.79
N ILE A 64 -3.31 9.09 -2.67
CA ILE A 64 -3.94 8.15 -3.58
C ILE A 64 -5.44 8.48 -3.74
N ALA A 65 -6.17 8.60 -2.62
CA ALA A 65 -7.59 8.96 -2.61
C ALA A 65 -7.84 10.30 -3.29
N ALA A 66 -6.98 11.31 -3.08
CA ALA A 66 -7.10 12.61 -3.75
C ALA A 66 -6.89 12.50 -5.28
N ILE A 67 -5.92 11.71 -5.74
CA ILE A 67 -5.67 11.49 -7.17
C ILE A 67 -6.86 10.78 -7.82
N PHE A 68 -7.42 9.77 -7.17
CA PHE A 68 -8.55 9.04 -7.72
C PHE A 68 -9.85 9.86 -7.70
N LYS A 69 -10.06 10.72 -6.69
CA LYS A 69 -11.13 11.73 -6.73
C LYS A 69 -11.00 12.67 -7.94
N GLU A 70 -9.78 13.09 -8.29
CA GLU A 70 -9.55 13.91 -9.51
C GLU A 70 -9.76 13.11 -10.81
N ALA A 71 -9.41 11.83 -10.82
CA ALA A 71 -9.57 10.94 -11.96
C ALA A 71 -11.04 10.52 -12.21
N LEU A 72 -11.83 10.39 -11.14
CA LEU A 72 -13.19 9.82 -11.16
C LEU A 72 -14.12 10.40 -12.25
N PRO A 73 -14.19 11.73 -12.48
CA PRO A 73 -15.07 12.30 -13.53
C PRO A 73 -14.65 11.94 -14.97
N LEU A 74 -13.40 11.48 -15.14
CA LEU A 74 -12.84 11.08 -16.43
C LEU A 74 -13.12 9.60 -16.76
N ILE A 75 -13.53 8.81 -15.77
CA ILE A 75 -13.85 7.39 -15.93
C ILE A 75 -15.24 7.25 -16.56
N LYS A 76 -15.31 6.50 -17.67
CA LYS A 76 -16.53 6.32 -18.49
C LYS A 76 -17.15 4.96 -18.32
N ASP A 77 -16.34 3.95 -18.02
CA ASP A 77 -16.83 2.65 -17.59
C ASP A 77 -17.52 2.78 -16.22
N ASP A 78 -18.75 2.28 -16.14
CA ASP A 78 -19.57 2.43 -14.93
C ASP A 78 -19.10 1.52 -13.80
N GLN A 79 -18.58 0.33 -14.13
CA GLN A 79 -18.09 -0.63 -13.14
C GLN A 79 -16.77 -0.13 -12.52
N LEU A 80 -15.79 0.25 -13.34
CA LEU A 80 -14.53 0.82 -12.88
C LEU A 80 -14.77 2.09 -12.04
N ARG A 81 -15.81 2.86 -12.36
CA ARG A 81 -16.17 4.02 -11.54
C ARG A 81 -16.65 3.61 -10.15
N LEU A 82 -17.46 2.56 -10.04
CA LEU A 82 -17.90 2.00 -8.75
C LEU A 82 -16.71 1.44 -7.97
N ASP A 83 -15.82 0.69 -8.64
CA ASP A 83 -14.64 0.11 -8.00
C ASP A 83 -13.72 1.20 -7.45
N VAL A 84 -13.45 2.25 -8.23
CA VAL A 84 -12.66 3.40 -7.79
C VAL A 84 -13.33 4.16 -6.64
N GLN A 85 -14.67 4.22 -6.60
CA GLN A 85 -15.39 4.83 -5.46
C GLN A 85 -15.21 4.01 -4.17
N GLY A 86 -15.35 2.69 -4.26
CA GLY A 86 -15.13 1.78 -3.13
C GLY A 86 -13.70 1.83 -2.61
N PHE A 87 -12.74 1.77 -3.54
CA PHE A 87 -11.31 1.95 -3.29
C PHE A 87 -11.05 3.26 -2.52
N ILE A 88 -11.56 4.42 -2.99
CA ILE A 88 -11.35 5.71 -2.31
C ILE A 88 -11.86 5.69 -0.86
N ALA A 89 -12.93 4.93 -0.59
CA ALA A 89 -13.47 4.82 0.75
C ALA A 89 -12.60 3.90 1.64
N GLN A 90 -12.08 2.80 1.12
CA GLN A 90 -11.16 1.90 1.84
C GLN A 90 -9.86 2.60 2.22
N GLU A 91 -9.23 3.33 1.28
CA GLU A 91 -8.02 4.12 1.52
C GLU A 91 -8.14 5.11 2.68
N ALA A 92 -9.33 5.72 2.83
CA ALA A 92 -9.58 6.63 3.95
C ALA A 92 -9.59 5.89 5.30
N MET A 93 -10.13 4.67 5.33
CA MET A 93 -10.13 3.81 6.51
C MET A 93 -8.71 3.30 6.82
N HIS A 94 -7.94 2.91 5.81
CA HIS A 94 -6.53 2.51 5.99
C HIS A 94 -5.73 3.63 6.64
N SER A 95 -5.88 4.86 6.14
CA SER A 95 -5.09 6.00 6.60
C SER A 95 -5.40 6.31 8.06
N GLN A 96 -6.68 6.23 8.44
CA GLN A 96 -7.10 6.39 9.82
C GLN A 96 -6.55 5.29 10.73
N ALA A 97 -6.66 4.02 10.30
CA ALA A 97 -6.20 2.88 11.09
C ALA A 97 -4.68 2.92 11.34
N HIS A 98 -3.90 3.21 10.30
CA HIS A 98 -2.44 3.36 10.41
C HIS A 98 -2.04 4.58 11.25
N SER A 99 -2.78 5.68 11.16
CA SER A 99 -2.57 6.87 12.01
C SER A 99 -2.79 6.57 13.49
N GLY A 100 -3.78 5.72 13.83
CA GLY A 100 -4.02 5.29 15.21
C GLY A 100 -2.82 4.61 15.87
N VAL A 101 -2.01 3.85 15.10
CA VAL A 101 -0.75 3.26 15.58
C VAL A 101 0.29 4.35 15.88
N LEU A 102 0.41 5.36 15.02
CA LEU A 102 1.33 6.48 15.21
C LEU A 102 0.94 7.31 16.43
N ASP A 103 -0.35 7.62 16.59
CA ASP A 103 -0.89 8.34 17.74
C ASP A 103 -0.61 7.58 19.04
N HIS A 104 -0.78 6.26 19.04
CA HIS A 104 -0.46 5.39 20.18
C HIS A 104 1.01 5.46 20.60
N PHE A 105 1.94 5.49 19.63
CA PHE A 105 3.38 5.64 19.88
C PHE A 105 3.73 7.06 20.33
N ALA A 106 3.13 8.09 19.72
CA ALA A 106 3.33 9.48 20.12
C ALA A 106 2.85 9.74 21.56
N ALA A 107 1.70 9.17 21.96
CA ALA A 107 1.20 9.24 23.34
C ALA A 107 2.15 8.59 24.37
N ARG A 108 3.05 7.71 23.92
CA ARG A 108 4.10 7.07 24.74
C ARG A 108 5.45 7.78 24.65
N GLY A 109 5.48 8.99 24.09
CA GLY A 109 6.66 9.85 24.06
C GLY A 109 7.65 9.57 22.93
N ILE A 110 7.22 8.85 21.89
CA ILE A 110 8.06 8.55 20.72
C ILE A 110 7.79 9.60 19.65
N ASP A 111 8.75 10.50 19.42
CA ASP A 111 8.60 11.55 18.42
C ASP A 111 8.83 11.02 17.00
N LEU A 112 7.72 10.80 16.29
CA LEU A 112 7.71 10.34 14.90
C LEU A 112 7.59 11.50 13.89
N THR A 113 7.33 12.71 14.38
CA THR A 113 7.03 13.91 13.58
C THR A 113 8.06 14.20 12.49
N PRO A 114 9.39 14.11 12.73
CA PRO A 114 10.38 14.47 11.70
C PRO A 114 10.29 13.64 10.42
N PHE A 115 9.94 12.35 10.54
CA PHE A 115 9.80 11.48 9.38
C PHE A 115 8.42 11.62 8.74
N ILE A 116 7.36 11.72 9.56
CA ILE A 116 6.00 11.96 9.08
C ILE A 116 5.93 13.26 8.26
N ASP A 117 6.49 14.36 8.76
CA ASP A 117 6.54 15.64 8.04
C ASP A 117 7.29 15.54 6.71
N GLN A 118 8.38 14.77 6.65
CA GLN A 118 9.11 14.52 5.41
C GLN A 118 8.22 13.82 4.37
N VAL A 119 7.50 12.78 4.79
CA VAL A 119 6.62 11.99 3.92
C VAL A 119 5.43 12.83 3.45
N THR A 120 4.77 13.53 4.39
CA THR A 120 3.66 14.45 4.10
C THR A 120 4.09 15.54 3.12
N TRP A 121 5.27 16.14 3.32
CA TRP A 121 5.80 17.13 2.38
C TRP A 121 6.03 16.55 0.99
N MET A 122 6.54 15.32 0.89
CA MET A 122 6.77 14.65 -0.39
C MET A 122 5.44 14.48 -1.16
N PHE A 123 4.41 13.94 -0.51
CA PHE A 123 3.12 13.74 -1.18
C PHE A 123 2.42 15.06 -1.50
N GLN A 124 2.37 16.01 -0.57
CA GLN A 124 1.64 17.27 -0.76
C GLN A 124 2.35 18.29 -1.65
N LYS A 125 3.69 18.37 -1.57
CA LYS A 125 4.46 19.40 -2.28
C LYS A 125 5.15 18.83 -3.50
N LEU A 126 5.89 17.73 -3.38
CA LEU A 126 6.62 17.15 -4.50
C LEU A 126 5.68 16.45 -5.50
N LEU A 127 4.66 15.76 -5.03
CA LEU A 127 3.70 15.04 -5.87
C LEU A 127 2.34 15.74 -6.01
N GLY A 128 2.06 16.75 -5.20
CA GLY A 128 0.78 17.45 -5.21
C GLY A 128 0.51 18.32 -6.43
N ASP A 129 -0.56 19.10 -6.33
CA ASP A 129 -1.09 19.85 -7.46
C ASP A 129 -0.16 20.93 -8.03
N ARG A 130 -0.43 21.25 -9.29
CA ARG A 130 0.32 22.25 -10.08
C ARG A 130 -0.64 23.29 -10.66
N PRO A 131 -1.29 24.13 -9.83
CA PRO A 131 -2.37 25.01 -10.27
C PRO A 131 -1.92 26.04 -11.32
N ARG A 132 -0.65 26.48 -11.24
CA ARG A 132 -0.04 27.43 -12.18
C ARG A 132 0.29 26.83 -13.55
N TRP A 133 0.18 25.51 -13.73
CA TRP A 133 0.45 24.86 -15.02
C TRP A 133 -0.74 25.01 -15.97
N SER A 134 -0.49 24.97 -17.28
CA SER A 134 -1.56 24.95 -18.28
C SER A 134 -2.43 23.70 -18.17
N ARG A 135 -3.67 23.74 -18.68
CA ARG A 135 -4.62 22.62 -18.65
C ARG A 135 -3.99 21.32 -19.19
N ARG A 136 -3.29 21.38 -20.33
CA ARG A 136 -2.62 20.23 -20.94
C ARG A 136 -1.55 19.63 -20.03
N ARG A 137 -0.77 20.48 -19.35
CA ARG A 137 0.27 20.04 -18.41
C ARG A 137 -0.34 19.41 -17.16
N ARG A 138 -1.43 19.97 -16.62
CA ARG A 138 -2.16 19.39 -15.48
C ARG A 138 -2.76 18.03 -15.82
N GLN A 139 -3.35 17.89 -17.00
CA GLN A 139 -3.86 16.59 -17.47
C GLN A 139 -2.74 15.56 -17.60
N SER A 140 -1.60 15.94 -18.21
CA SER A 140 -0.45 15.02 -18.26
C SER A 140 0.12 14.70 -16.88
N TRP A 141 0.00 15.61 -15.91
CA TRP A 141 0.42 15.40 -14.52
C TRP A 141 -0.52 14.46 -13.77
N LEU A 142 -1.83 14.56 -13.99
CA LEU A 142 -2.79 13.59 -13.47
C LEU A 142 -2.47 12.17 -13.97
N LEU A 143 -2.25 12.00 -15.28
CA LEU A 143 -1.87 10.68 -15.82
C LEU A 143 -0.57 10.15 -15.23
N GLU A 144 0.39 11.05 -14.95
CA GLU A 144 1.63 10.69 -14.25
C GLU A 144 1.35 10.16 -12.85
N ARG A 145 0.58 10.89 -12.06
CA ARG A 145 0.23 10.52 -10.69
C ARG A 145 -0.60 9.25 -10.63
N VAL A 146 -1.58 9.07 -11.53
CA VAL A 146 -2.33 7.80 -11.65
C VAL A 146 -1.39 6.64 -11.97
N SER A 147 -0.39 6.83 -12.83
CA SER A 147 0.60 5.77 -13.12
C SER A 147 1.53 5.50 -11.92
N MET A 148 1.87 6.52 -11.13
CA MET A 148 2.60 6.38 -9.87
C MET A 148 1.78 5.63 -8.82
N VAL A 149 0.48 5.91 -8.71
CA VAL A 149 -0.45 5.18 -7.83
C VAL A 149 -0.49 3.70 -8.26
N ALA A 150 -0.75 3.40 -9.54
CA ALA A 150 -0.74 2.01 -10.02
C ALA A 150 0.58 1.27 -9.73
N ALA A 151 1.72 1.96 -9.77
CA ALA A 151 3.01 1.41 -9.38
C ALA A 151 3.14 1.17 -7.86
N LEU A 152 2.61 2.06 -7.02
CA LEU A 152 2.58 1.93 -5.57
C LEU A 152 1.66 0.77 -5.14
N GLU A 153 0.46 0.70 -5.71
CA GLU A 153 -0.53 -0.35 -5.48
C GLU A 153 0.01 -1.74 -5.84
N HIS A 154 0.85 -1.82 -6.87
CA HIS A 154 1.54 -3.06 -7.19
C HIS A 154 2.48 -3.53 -6.06
N TYR A 155 3.09 -2.61 -5.31
CA TYR A 155 3.93 -2.95 -4.15
C TYR A 155 3.12 -3.30 -2.91
N THR A 156 2.08 -2.54 -2.61
CA THR A 156 1.21 -2.79 -1.45
C THR A 156 0.49 -4.12 -1.61
N ALA A 157 0.03 -4.47 -2.82
CA ALA A 157 -0.56 -5.77 -3.11
C ALA A 157 0.41 -6.95 -2.90
N ILE A 158 1.70 -6.80 -3.25
CA ILE A 158 2.71 -7.84 -2.98
C ILE A 158 2.91 -8.02 -1.47
N LEU A 159 2.98 -6.90 -0.73
CA LEU A 159 3.12 -6.92 0.72
C LEU A 159 1.87 -7.50 1.39
N GLY A 160 0.69 -7.16 0.87
CA GLY A 160 -0.61 -7.67 1.31
C GLY A 160 -0.72 -9.17 1.13
N GLU A 161 -0.34 -9.67 -0.05
CA GLU A 161 -0.28 -11.11 -0.30
C GLU A 161 0.71 -11.82 0.64
N TRP A 162 1.89 -11.22 0.86
CA TRP A 162 2.89 -11.77 1.78
C TRP A 162 2.37 -11.84 3.22
N ILE A 163 1.78 -10.78 3.76
CA ILE A 163 1.36 -10.75 5.17
C ILE A 163 0.18 -11.70 5.45
N LEU A 164 -0.67 -11.93 4.45
CA LEU A 164 -1.73 -12.93 4.49
C LEU A 164 -1.19 -14.36 4.51
N ASP A 165 0.00 -14.59 3.97
CA ASP A 165 0.62 -15.92 3.79
C ASP A 165 1.84 -16.16 4.68
N THR A 166 1.98 -15.40 5.77
CA THR A 166 3.14 -15.50 6.66
C THR A 166 2.77 -16.07 8.03
N PRO A 167 2.74 -17.42 8.19
CA PRO A 167 2.52 -18.06 9.48
C PRO A 167 3.70 -17.87 10.46
N GLN A 168 4.87 -17.45 9.97
CA GLN A 168 6.07 -17.27 10.77
C GLN A 168 5.94 -16.11 11.76
N LEU A 169 5.15 -15.08 11.44
CA LEU A 169 4.87 -13.99 12.38
C LEU A 169 3.95 -14.45 13.52
N ASP A 170 2.95 -15.30 13.24
CA ASP A 170 2.14 -15.92 14.31
C ASP A 170 3.01 -16.81 15.19
N ALA A 171 3.88 -17.63 14.58
CA ALA A 171 4.78 -18.52 15.32
C ALA A 171 5.82 -17.76 16.16
N ALA A 172 6.20 -16.56 15.73
CA ALA A 172 7.05 -15.65 16.49
C ALA A 172 6.31 -14.95 17.65
N GLY A 173 5.00 -15.12 17.75
CA GLY A 173 4.17 -14.49 18.78
C GLY A 173 3.93 -13.00 18.53
N ALA A 174 3.83 -12.59 17.27
CA ALA A 174 3.50 -11.21 16.94
C ALA A 174 2.11 -10.81 17.51
N ASP A 175 1.97 -9.56 17.94
CA ASP A 175 0.74 -9.05 18.55
C ASP A 175 -0.47 -9.25 17.62
N PRO A 176 -1.57 -9.84 18.12
CA PRO A 176 -2.70 -10.19 17.27
C PRO A 176 -3.47 -8.98 16.73
N VAL A 177 -3.50 -7.86 17.45
CA VAL A 177 -4.19 -6.64 16.99
C VAL A 177 -3.41 -6.00 15.86
N MET A 178 -2.07 -5.92 16.00
CA MET A 178 -1.21 -5.43 14.94
C MET A 178 -1.25 -6.34 13.70
N LEU A 179 -1.20 -7.66 13.90
CA LEU A 179 -1.33 -8.60 12.78
C LEU A 179 -2.68 -8.48 12.08
N ASP A 180 -3.76 -8.22 12.83
CA ASP A 180 -5.07 -8.02 12.23
C ASP A 180 -5.10 -6.77 11.35
N LEU A 181 -4.59 -5.64 11.82
CA LEU A 181 -4.49 -4.42 11.01
C LEU A 181 -3.69 -4.65 9.72
N LEU A 182 -2.50 -5.26 9.82
CA LEU A 182 -1.64 -5.45 8.66
C LEU A 182 -2.26 -6.42 7.64
N ARG A 183 -2.97 -7.45 8.10
CA ARG A 183 -3.64 -8.44 7.23
C ARG A 183 -4.97 -7.95 6.68
N TRP A 184 -5.74 -7.19 7.44
CA TRP A 184 -6.97 -6.54 6.97
C TRP A 184 -6.62 -5.57 5.84
N HIS A 185 -5.69 -4.64 6.10
CA HIS A 185 -5.23 -3.73 5.06
C HIS A 185 -4.62 -4.52 3.89
N GLY A 186 -3.71 -5.45 4.16
CA GLY A 186 -3.10 -6.29 3.12
C GLY A 186 -4.11 -7.07 2.26
N ALA A 187 -5.26 -7.47 2.81
CA ALA A 187 -6.32 -8.09 2.04
C ALA A 187 -7.02 -7.10 1.11
N GLU A 188 -7.35 -5.90 1.57
CA GLU A 188 -7.97 -4.87 0.74
C GLU A 188 -7.00 -4.43 -0.40
N GLU A 189 -5.70 -4.34 -0.13
CA GLU A 189 -4.67 -4.06 -1.15
C GLU A 189 -4.60 -5.10 -2.27
N VAL A 190 -4.93 -6.36 -1.96
CA VAL A 190 -5.02 -7.41 -2.97
C VAL A 190 -6.26 -7.22 -3.86
N GLU A 191 -7.34 -6.64 -3.34
CA GLU A 191 -8.53 -6.25 -4.12
C GLU A 191 -8.24 -5.00 -4.99
N HIS A 192 -7.47 -4.06 -4.45
CA HIS A 192 -7.10 -2.77 -5.04
C HIS A 192 -6.23 -2.85 -6.30
N LYS A 193 -5.31 -3.82 -6.37
CA LYS A 193 -4.25 -3.90 -7.40
C LYS A 193 -4.74 -3.77 -8.85
N ALA A 194 -5.92 -4.34 -9.15
CA ALA A 194 -6.48 -4.29 -10.50
C ALA A 194 -7.09 -2.90 -10.77
N VAL A 195 -7.83 -2.35 -9.80
CA VAL A 195 -8.54 -1.06 -9.91
C VAL A 195 -7.61 0.08 -10.29
N ALA A 196 -6.45 0.19 -9.63
CA ALA A 196 -5.50 1.25 -9.92
C ALA A 196 -4.86 1.12 -11.30
N PHE A 197 -4.54 -0.12 -11.71
CA PHE A 197 -3.99 -0.41 -13.03
C PHE A 197 -5.02 -0.18 -14.13
N ASP A 198 -6.26 -0.62 -13.93
CA ASP A 198 -7.38 -0.42 -14.86
C ASP A 198 -7.71 1.06 -15.02
N THR A 199 -7.69 1.84 -13.93
CA THR A 199 -7.80 3.30 -14.00
C THR A 199 -6.70 3.91 -14.87
N MET A 200 -5.45 3.48 -14.69
CA MET A 200 -4.32 3.93 -15.52
C MET A 200 -4.51 3.57 -17.01
N LYS A 201 -5.02 2.36 -17.31
CA LYS A 201 -5.28 1.90 -18.69
C LYS A 201 -6.47 2.63 -19.31
N HIS A 202 -7.57 2.77 -18.59
CA HIS A 202 -8.78 3.48 -19.00
C HIS A 202 -8.48 4.93 -19.39
N LEU A 203 -7.65 5.62 -18.61
CA LEU A 203 -7.21 6.98 -18.91
C LEU A 203 -6.12 7.06 -19.99
N ARG A 204 -5.74 5.93 -20.59
CA ARG A 204 -4.74 5.81 -21.66
C ARG A 204 -3.39 6.44 -21.26
N ALA A 205 -2.93 6.18 -20.04
CA ALA A 205 -1.67 6.72 -19.54
C ALA A 205 -0.44 6.24 -20.36
N GLY A 206 -0.55 5.08 -21.01
CA GLY A 206 0.42 4.54 -21.95
C GLY A 206 1.56 3.76 -21.28
N TYR A 207 2.06 2.75 -21.99
CA TYR A 207 3.07 1.81 -21.48
C TYR A 207 4.38 2.49 -21.04
N TRP A 208 4.87 3.47 -21.79
CA TRP A 208 6.11 4.17 -21.42
C TRP A 208 6.00 4.94 -20.10
N ARG A 209 4.82 5.50 -19.81
CA ARG A 209 4.56 6.19 -18.54
C ARG A 209 4.50 5.19 -17.39
N GLN A 210 3.81 4.07 -17.58
CA GLN A 210 3.79 2.95 -16.63
C GLN A 210 5.21 2.48 -16.28
N VAL A 211 6.04 2.16 -17.29
CA VAL A 211 7.42 1.70 -17.06
C VAL A 211 8.26 2.76 -16.37
N ARG A 212 8.17 4.02 -16.82
CA ARG A 212 8.94 5.12 -16.23
C ARG A 212 8.56 5.36 -14.78
N THR A 213 7.27 5.40 -14.46
CA THR A 213 6.81 5.61 -13.08
C THR A 213 7.21 4.45 -12.18
N GLN A 214 7.12 3.20 -12.64
CA GLN A 214 7.68 2.06 -11.92
C GLN A 214 9.18 2.25 -11.65
N LEU A 215 9.98 2.60 -12.66
CA LEU A 215 11.44 2.83 -12.50
C LEU A 215 11.78 3.97 -11.53
N LEU A 216 10.87 4.92 -11.30
CA LEU A 216 11.04 6.00 -10.33
C LEU A 216 10.57 5.59 -8.92
N ILE A 217 9.41 4.93 -8.84
CA ILE A 217 8.80 4.52 -7.57
C ILE A 217 9.64 3.43 -6.89
N THR A 218 10.13 2.43 -7.61
CA THR A 218 10.92 1.33 -7.02
C THR A 218 12.11 1.82 -6.17
N PRO A 219 13.06 2.62 -6.70
CA PRO A 219 14.18 3.11 -5.90
C PRO A 219 13.76 4.13 -4.85
N ALA A 220 12.74 4.95 -5.11
CA ALA A 220 12.22 5.91 -4.13
C ALA A 220 11.64 5.19 -2.90
N LEU A 221 10.82 4.16 -3.12
CA LEU A 221 10.23 3.35 -2.06
C LEU A 221 11.31 2.59 -1.28
N ALA A 222 12.29 1.98 -1.97
CA ALA A 222 13.42 1.32 -1.30
C ALA A 222 14.23 2.29 -0.43
N LEU A 223 14.48 3.51 -0.90
CA LEU A 223 15.17 4.54 -0.13
C LEU A 223 14.35 4.99 1.09
N LEU A 224 13.05 5.22 0.92
CA LEU A 224 12.15 5.57 2.01
C LEU A 224 12.10 4.46 3.06
N TRP A 225 12.08 3.19 2.64
CA TRP A 225 12.10 2.05 3.56
C TRP A 225 13.38 1.99 4.38
N VAL A 226 14.53 2.10 3.71
CA VAL A 226 15.84 2.11 4.39
C VAL A 226 15.93 3.30 5.36
N ARG A 227 15.45 4.48 4.97
CA ARG A 227 15.44 5.67 5.84
C ARG A 227 14.47 5.49 7.01
N GLY A 228 13.29 4.93 6.77
CA GLY A 228 12.25 4.70 7.77
C GLY A 228 12.70 3.70 8.83
N VAL A 229 13.28 2.56 8.43
CA VAL A 229 13.86 1.61 9.38
C VAL A 229 14.97 2.28 10.21
N ARG A 230 15.87 3.03 9.57
CA ARG A 230 16.95 3.74 10.29
C ARG A 230 16.40 4.79 11.26
N PHE A 231 15.33 5.47 10.88
CA PHE A 231 14.63 6.43 11.73
C PHE A 231 14.02 5.73 12.94
N MET A 232 13.28 4.63 12.74
CA MET A 232 12.69 3.85 13.82
C MET A 232 13.75 3.36 14.82
N TYR A 233 14.88 2.85 14.34
CA TYR A 233 16.02 2.49 15.20
C TYR A 233 16.60 3.68 15.99
N SER A 234 16.52 4.89 15.46
CA SER A 234 17.07 6.09 16.11
C SER A 234 16.17 6.66 17.20
N VAL A 235 14.87 6.37 17.13
CA VAL A 235 13.85 6.84 18.10
C VAL A 235 13.39 5.72 19.04
N ASP A 236 13.93 4.51 18.91
CA ASP A 236 13.56 3.36 19.74
C ASP A 236 14.12 3.49 21.17
N PRO A 237 13.26 3.65 22.20
CA PRO A 237 13.69 3.80 23.58
C PRO A 237 14.19 2.49 24.21
N HIS A 238 13.94 1.33 23.59
CA HIS A 238 14.32 0.02 24.09
C HIS A 238 15.68 -0.46 23.57
N LEU A 239 16.31 0.31 22.66
CA LEU A 239 17.65 0.02 22.15
C LEU A 239 18.72 0.86 22.84
N PRO A 240 19.94 0.32 23.01
CA PRO A 240 21.09 1.13 23.41
C PRO A 240 21.29 2.32 22.43
N PRO A 241 21.60 3.52 22.94
CA PRO A 241 21.83 4.69 22.10
C PRO A 241 22.88 4.43 21.01
N GLY A 242 22.57 4.83 19.77
CA GLY A 242 23.46 4.65 18.62
C GLY A 242 23.39 3.27 17.94
N THR A 243 22.48 2.38 18.38
CA THR A 243 22.19 1.13 17.66
C THR A 243 21.73 1.44 16.24
N LYS A 244 22.27 0.72 15.25
CA LYS A 244 21.96 0.92 13.83
C LYS A 244 21.36 -0.34 13.24
N ALA A 245 20.34 -0.17 12.41
CA ALA A 245 19.82 -1.21 11.53
C ALA A 245 20.94 -1.80 10.66
N ARG A 246 21.00 -3.14 10.55
CA ARG A 246 22.03 -3.84 9.77
C ARG A 246 21.39 -4.73 8.72
N TRP A 247 21.95 -4.74 7.53
CA TRP A 247 21.50 -5.61 6.44
C TRP A 247 21.48 -7.09 6.80
N ARG A 248 22.42 -7.54 7.64
CA ARG A 248 22.43 -8.92 8.15
C ARG A 248 21.17 -9.28 8.94
N ASP A 249 20.61 -8.34 9.70
CA ASP A 249 19.43 -8.57 10.53
C ASP A 249 18.19 -8.68 9.63
N TYR A 250 18.09 -7.82 8.60
CA TYR A 250 17.05 -7.91 7.56
C TYR A 250 17.14 -9.25 6.81
N LEU A 251 18.31 -9.62 6.31
CA LEU A 251 18.50 -10.88 5.59
C LEU A 251 18.23 -12.10 6.48
N SER A 252 18.56 -12.03 7.78
CA SER A 252 18.24 -13.09 8.74
C SER A 252 16.73 -13.23 8.96
N ALA A 253 16.02 -12.12 9.19
CA ALA A 253 14.56 -12.11 9.33
C ALA A 253 13.87 -12.60 8.05
N ALA A 254 14.32 -12.16 6.87
CA ALA A 254 13.79 -12.60 5.60
C ALA A 254 13.99 -14.10 5.35
N ARG A 255 15.17 -14.66 5.67
CA ARG A 255 15.41 -16.11 5.58
C ARG A 255 14.52 -16.93 6.50
N ARG A 256 14.11 -16.36 7.64
CA ARG A 256 13.19 -16.99 8.60
C ARG A 256 11.73 -16.74 8.27
N GLY A 257 11.42 -16.06 7.16
CA GLY A 257 10.06 -15.76 6.73
C GLY A 257 9.38 -14.64 7.51
N LEU A 258 10.08 -13.93 8.39
CA LEU A 258 9.50 -12.83 9.18
C LEU A 258 9.39 -11.52 8.39
N LEU A 259 10.09 -11.43 7.26
CA LEU A 259 10.08 -10.30 6.35
C LEU A 259 10.09 -10.80 4.92
N PRO A 260 9.53 -10.03 3.96
CA PRO A 260 9.58 -10.41 2.57
C PRO A 260 11.03 -10.31 2.06
N GLY A 261 11.49 -11.40 1.45
CA GLY A 261 12.85 -11.54 0.93
C GLY A 261 13.00 -10.98 -0.49
N PRO A 262 14.22 -10.60 -0.92
CA PRO A 262 14.47 -10.10 -2.27
C PRO A 262 14.00 -11.05 -3.38
N THR A 263 14.10 -12.36 -3.15
CA THR A 263 13.70 -13.40 -4.12
C THR A 263 12.18 -13.49 -4.32
N GLN A 264 11.39 -13.04 -3.34
CA GLN A 264 9.92 -13.00 -3.46
C GLN A 264 9.47 -11.76 -4.25
N PHE A 265 10.14 -10.62 -4.06
CA PHE A 265 9.81 -9.38 -4.77
C PHE A 265 10.22 -9.38 -6.25
N LEU A 266 11.42 -9.88 -6.57
CA LEU A 266 12.00 -9.73 -7.91
C LEU A 266 11.12 -10.27 -9.04
N PRO A 267 10.53 -11.49 -8.96
CA PRO A 267 9.66 -12.00 -10.01
C PRO A 267 8.44 -11.11 -10.24
N VAL A 268 7.77 -10.67 -9.17
CA VAL A 268 6.53 -9.89 -9.26
C VAL A 268 6.79 -8.45 -9.72
N ILE A 269 7.88 -7.83 -9.25
CA ILE A 269 8.32 -6.52 -9.76
C ILE A 269 8.69 -6.62 -11.24
N SER A 270 9.41 -7.67 -11.64
CA SER A 270 9.82 -7.84 -13.04
C SER A 270 8.64 -8.07 -13.98
N ALA A 271 7.56 -8.71 -13.48
CA ALA A 271 6.34 -8.95 -14.24
C ALA A 271 5.67 -7.63 -14.67
N TYR A 272 5.72 -6.58 -13.85
CA TYR A 272 5.11 -5.27 -14.13
C TYR A 272 5.65 -4.61 -15.42
N TYR A 273 6.87 -4.97 -15.83
CA TYR A 273 7.49 -4.48 -17.07
C TYR A 273 7.11 -5.28 -18.31
N LYS A 274 6.31 -6.34 -18.21
CA LYS A 274 5.88 -7.11 -19.39
C LYS A 274 4.70 -6.38 -20.07
N PRO A 275 4.70 -6.20 -21.41
CA PRO A 275 3.62 -5.48 -22.10
C PRO A 275 2.21 -6.07 -21.90
N GLY A 276 2.10 -7.38 -21.71
CA GLY A 276 0.83 -8.09 -21.48
C GLY A 276 0.52 -8.39 -20.01
N PHE A 277 1.23 -7.75 -19.07
CA PHE A 277 0.99 -7.93 -17.64
C PHE A 277 -0.34 -7.29 -17.22
N HIS A 278 -1.05 -7.99 -16.34
CA HIS A 278 -2.20 -7.46 -15.61
C HIS A 278 -2.12 -7.90 -14.14
N PRO A 279 -2.32 -7.02 -13.14
CA PRO A 279 -2.22 -7.37 -11.72
C PRO A 279 -3.15 -8.50 -11.24
N SER A 280 -4.29 -8.71 -11.90
CA SER A 280 -5.19 -9.84 -11.59
C SER A 280 -4.50 -11.20 -11.72
N GLN A 281 -3.48 -11.32 -12.59
CA GLN A 281 -2.70 -12.54 -12.78
C GLN A 281 -1.91 -12.97 -11.53
N LEU A 282 -1.75 -12.08 -10.55
CA LEU A 282 -1.06 -12.38 -9.30
C LEU A 282 -1.90 -13.21 -8.32
N GLY A 283 -3.20 -13.40 -8.57
CA GLY A 283 -4.07 -14.22 -7.70
C GLY A 283 -4.30 -13.61 -6.31
N GLY A 284 -4.53 -14.41 -5.28
CA GLY A 284 -4.63 -13.94 -3.89
C GLY A 284 -6.00 -13.40 -3.45
N VAL A 285 -6.89 -13.03 -4.38
CA VAL A 285 -8.22 -12.48 -4.08
C VAL A 285 -9.04 -13.40 -3.18
N GLY A 286 -9.07 -14.71 -3.44
CA GLY A 286 -9.77 -15.67 -2.56
C GLY A 286 -9.27 -15.64 -1.12
N ARG A 287 -7.95 -15.55 -0.90
CA ARG A 287 -7.37 -15.45 0.45
C ARG A 287 -7.69 -14.13 1.12
N ALA A 288 -7.70 -13.04 0.35
CA ALA A 288 -8.09 -11.73 0.85
C ALA A 288 -9.53 -11.75 1.36
N VAL A 289 -10.47 -12.24 0.55
CA VAL A 289 -11.89 -12.40 0.93
C VAL A 289 -12.03 -13.29 2.17
N ASP A 290 -11.34 -14.44 2.20
CA ASP A 290 -11.38 -15.37 3.34
C ASP A 290 -10.86 -14.71 4.63
N TYR A 291 -9.82 -13.86 4.53
CA TYR A 291 -9.30 -13.13 5.67
C TYR A 291 -10.27 -12.04 6.14
N LEU A 292 -10.80 -11.24 5.21
CA LEU A 292 -11.75 -10.17 5.52
C LEU A 292 -13.01 -10.71 6.21
N ALA A 293 -13.46 -11.90 5.83
CA ALA A 293 -14.60 -12.58 6.48
C ALA A 293 -14.33 -13.02 7.94
N ARG A 294 -13.06 -13.11 8.35
CA ARG A 294 -12.67 -13.56 9.70
C ARG A 294 -11.91 -12.53 10.53
N SER A 295 -11.56 -11.37 9.96
CA SER A 295 -10.85 -10.30 10.67
C SER A 295 -11.65 -9.85 11.90
N PRO A 296 -11.08 -9.91 13.11
CA PRO A 296 -11.71 -9.40 14.32
C PRO A 296 -12.19 -7.95 14.20
N ALA A 297 -11.36 -7.05 13.67
CA ALA A 297 -11.70 -5.64 13.54
C ALA A 297 -12.85 -5.41 12.55
N ALA A 298 -12.82 -6.08 11.39
CA ALA A 298 -13.88 -5.95 10.38
C ALA A 298 -15.23 -6.59 10.79
N ARG A 299 -15.22 -7.49 11.78
CA ARG A 299 -16.43 -8.13 12.31
C ARG A 299 -17.03 -7.42 13.51
N ALA A 300 -16.25 -6.62 14.23
CA ALA A 300 -16.69 -5.93 15.44
C ALA A 300 -17.67 -4.78 15.15
N SER A 301 -17.75 -4.33 13.90
CA SER A 301 -18.59 -3.24 13.41
C SER A 301 -19.96 -3.68 12.85
N HIS A 302 -20.27 -4.98 12.89
CA HIS A 302 -21.55 -5.55 12.45
C HIS A 302 -22.46 -5.97 13.61
#